data_AF-A0A426DEJ9-F1
#
_entry.id   AF-A0A426DEJ9-F1
#
_cell.length_a   1.000
_cell.length_b   1.000
_cell.length_c   1.000
_cell.angle_alpha   90.00
_cell.angle_beta   90.00
_cell.angle_gamma   90.00
#
_symmetry.space_group_name_H-M   'P 1'
#
loop_
_entity.id
_entity.type
_entity.pdbx_description
1 polymer ?
#
loop_
_entity_poly.entity_id
_entity_poly.type
_entity_poly.pdbx_seq_one_letter_code
_entity_poly.pdbx_strand_id
1 'polypeptide(L)' 'MRKLEYTFKTDTLFKMLFVQYPELLKKLVADLLGISLESIGQFVIRNPEMPPENLGDKFCRLDINMTVNG' A
#
# COMPACT_ATOMS: atom_id res chain seq x y z
N MET A 1 12.85 14.76 27.34
CA MET A 1 12.59 13.88 26.17
C MET A 1 12.68 14.74 24.92
N ARG A 2 13.43 14.32 23.90
CA ARG A 2 13.42 15.05 22.61
C ARG A 2 12.07 14.83 21.93
N LYS A 3 11.49 15.89 21.38
CA LYS A 3 10.27 15.84 20.60
C LYS A 3 10.64 15.36 19.19
N LEU A 4 10.01 14.29 18.73
CA LEU A 4 10.13 13.82 17.35
C LEU A 4 9.01 14.50 16.56
N GLU A 5 9.36 15.15 15.45
CA GLU A 5 8.41 15.79 14.55
C GLU A 5 8.50 15.10 13.18
N TYR A 6 7.34 14.66 12.69
CA TYR A 6 7.22 13.95 11.43
C TYR A 6 6.23 14.68 10.52
N THR A 7 6.55 14.77 9.24
CA THR A 7 5.62 15.24 8.20
C THR A 7 5.60 14.19 7.10
N PHE A 8 4.42 13.65 6.82
CA PHE A 8 4.25 12.65 5.76
C PHE A 8 3.29 13.17 4.69
N LYS A 9 3.57 12.82 3.44
CA LYS A 9 2.56 12.87 2.38
C LYS A 9 1.62 11.66 2.51
N THR A 10 0.37 11.81 2.07
CA THR A 10 -0.69 10.80 2.21
C THR A 10 -0.33 9.47 1.55
N ASP A 11 0.28 9.51 0.36
CA ASP A 11 0.79 8.36 -0.37
C ASP A 11 1.90 7.61 0.40
N THR A 12 2.79 8.33 1.10
CA THR A 12 3.80 7.72 1.97
C THR A 12 3.15 6.95 3.13
N LEU A 13 2.14 7.53 3.79
CA LEU A 13 1.41 6.85 4.86
C LEU A 13 0.67 5.62 4.36
N PHE A 14 -0.01 5.70 3.21
CA PHE A 14 -0.68 4.55 2.62
C PHE A 14 0.31 3.45 2.22
N LYS A 15 1.46 3.81 1.67
CA LYS A 15 2.49 2.83 1.36
C LYS A 15 3.01 2.14 2.62
N MET A 16 3.29 2.90 3.68
CA MET A 16 3.69 2.32 4.98
C MET A 16 2.62 1.34 5.48
N LEU A 17 1.36 1.77 5.51
CA LEU A 17 0.23 0.96 5.97
C LEU A 17 0.11 -0.33 5.16
N PHE A 18 0.10 -0.25 3.85
CA PHE A 18 -0.18 -1.40 2.99
C PHE A 18 1.01 -2.33 2.80
N VAL A 19 2.24 -1.85 2.95
CA VAL A 19 3.42 -2.73 3.04
C VAL A 19 3.42 -3.50 4.35
N GLN A 20 3.06 -2.86 5.47
CA GLN A 20 2.96 -3.55 6.77
C GLN A 20 1.74 -4.48 6.87
N TYR A 21 0.64 -4.10 6.23
CA TYR A 21 -0.62 -4.83 6.27
C TYR A 21 -1.20 -5.03 4.86
N PRO A 22 -0.62 -5.92 4.04
CA PRO A 22 -1.07 -6.17 2.66
C PRO A 22 -2.53 -6.60 2.55
N GLU A 23 -3.05 -7.26 3.59
CA GLU A 23 -4.45 -7.70 3.64
C GLU A 23 -5.45 -6.53 3.64
N LEU A 24 -5.09 -5.37 4.21
CA LEU A 24 -5.94 -4.19 4.16
C LEU A 24 -6.05 -3.65 2.74
N LEU A 25 -4.94 -3.69 1.99
CA LEU A 25 -4.92 -3.32 0.58
C LEU A 25 -5.74 -4.30 -0.25
N LYS A 26 -5.57 -5.61 0.01
CA LYS A 26 -6.32 -6.67 -0.68
C LYS A 26 -7.83 -6.48 -0.51
N LYS A 27 -8.30 -6.21 0.73
CA LYS A 27 -9.71 -5.91 1.03
C LYS A 27 -10.21 -4.66 0.32
N LEU A 28 -9.46 -3.56 0.43
CA LEU A 28 -9.81 -2.31 -0.24
C LEU A 28 -9.96 -2.51 -1.76
N VAL A 29 -9.03 -3.23 -2.39
CA VAL A 29 -9.09 -3.51 -3.82
C VAL A 29 -10.30 -4.39 -4.18
N ALA A 30 -10.61 -5.41 -3.37
CA ALA A 30 -11.79 -6.25 -3.59
C ALA A 30 -13.08 -5.41 -3.53
N ASP A 31 -13.22 -4.56 -2.52
CA ASP A 31 -14.39 -3.68 -2.33
C ASP A 31 -14.52 -2.67 -3.49
N LEU A 32 -13.41 -2.06 -3.93
CA LEU A 32 -13.40 -1.10 -5.04
C LEU A 32 -13.74 -1.74 -6.39
N LEU A 33 -13.35 -2.99 -6.60
CA LEU A 33 -13.63 -3.73 -7.83
C LEU A 33 -14.97 -4.48 -7.80
N GLY A 34 -15.66 -4.51 -6.65
CA GLY A 34 -16.93 -5.22 -6.48
C GLY A 34 -16.79 -6.74 -6.62
N ILE A 35 -15.63 -7.30 -6.27
CA ILE A 35 -15.35 -8.74 -6.30
C ILE A 35 -15.28 -9.32 -4.90
N SER A 36 -15.53 -10.62 -4.77
CA SER A 36 -15.29 -11.35 -3.51
C SER A 36 -13.79 -11.37 -3.18
N LEU A 37 -13.47 -11.19 -1.90
CA LEU A 37 -12.08 -11.24 -1.43
C LEU A 37 -11.44 -12.61 -1.69
N GLU A 38 -12.26 -13.66 -1.60
CA GLU A 38 -11.91 -15.06 -1.80
C GLU A 38 -11.59 -15.38 -3.27
N SER A 39 -12.09 -14.59 -4.22
CA SER A 39 -11.77 -14.76 -5.64
C SER A 39 -10.36 -14.27 -5.99
N ILE A 40 -9.74 -13.46 -5.14
CA ILE A 40 -8.35 -13.01 -5.34
C ILE A 40 -7.39 -14.12 -4.92
N GLY A 41 -6.88 -14.85 -5.92
CA GLY A 41 -5.94 -15.97 -5.74
C GLY A 41 -4.55 -15.50 -5.30
N GLN A 42 -3.87 -14.72 -6.15
CA GLN A 42 -2.56 -14.15 -5.84
C GLN A 42 -2.66 -12.63 -5.71
N PHE A 43 -1.98 -12.06 -4.70
CA PHE A 43 -1.90 -10.63 -4.47
C PHE A 43 -0.48 -10.25 -4.01
N VAL A 44 0.27 -9.49 -4.81
CA VAL A 44 1.69 -9.19 -4.56
C VAL A 44 1.97 -7.71 -4.74
N ILE A 45 2.53 -7.07 -3.71
CA ILE A 45 3.12 -5.74 -3.80
C ILE A 45 4.52 -5.86 -4.41
N ARG A 46 4.78 -5.16 -5.52
CA ARG A 46 6.01 -5.31 -6.32
C ARG A 46 7.15 -4.39 -5.88
N ASN A 47 6.84 -3.33 -5.14
CA ASN A 47 7.79 -2.31 -4.74
C ASN A 47 7.66 -2.00 -3.22
N PRO A 48 7.88 -2.99 -2.34
CA PRO A 48 7.66 -2.83 -0.89
C PRO A 48 8.66 -1.87 -0.22
N GLU A 49 9.73 -1.49 -0.92
CA GLU A 49 10.72 -0.57 -0.39
C GLU A 49 10.12 0.79 -0.04
N MET A 50 10.46 1.24 1.16
CA MET A 50 10.07 2.55 1.68
C MET A 50 11.10 3.59 1.27
N PRO A 51 10.71 4.65 0.54
CA PRO A 51 11.62 5.77 0.31
C PRO A 51 12.00 6.43 1.64
N PRO A 52 13.24 6.95 1.78
CA PRO A 52 13.62 7.75 2.93
C PRO A 52 12.68 8.95 3.11
N GLU A 53 12.40 9.31 4.36
CA GLU A 53 11.43 10.35 4.77
C GLU A 53 11.64 11.73 4.10
N ASN A 54 12.84 11.98 3.55
CA ASN A 54 13.26 13.27 3.00
C ASN A 54 13.03 13.45 1.49
N LEU A 55 12.24 12.60 0.81
CA LEU A 55 11.93 12.78 -0.62
C LEU A 55 10.82 13.82 -0.82
N GLY A 56 11.21 15.09 -0.62
CA GLY A 56 10.34 16.27 -0.62
C GLY A 56 9.41 16.43 -1.83
N ASP A 57 9.72 15.86 -3.00
CA ASP A 57 9.00 16.17 -4.25
C ASP A 57 8.53 14.97 -5.08
N LYS A 58 8.83 13.72 -4.71
CA LYS A 58 8.41 12.54 -5.50
C LYS A 58 7.23 11.83 -4.84
N PHE A 59 6.17 11.60 -5.62
CA PHE A 59 5.07 10.74 -5.18
C PHE A 59 5.57 9.31 -5.00
N CYS A 60 5.15 8.70 -3.89
CA CYS A 60 5.37 7.32 -3.58
C CYS A 60 4.44 6.44 -4.42
N ARG A 61 5.01 5.49 -5.15
CA ARG A 61 4.24 4.51 -5.91
C ARG A 61 4.01 3.25 -5.09
N LEU A 62 2.83 2.66 -5.24
CA LEU A 62 2.48 1.34 -4.74
C LEU A 62 2.01 0.50 -5.93
N ASP A 63 2.84 -0.44 -6.35
CA ASP A 63 2.59 -1.28 -7.52
C ASP A 63 2.09 -2.65 -7.04
N ILE A 64 0.96 -3.11 -7.58
CA ILE A 64 0.31 -4.36 -7.18
C ILE A 64 0.11 -5.24 -8.41
N ASN A 65 0.42 -6.52 -8.29
CA ASN A 65 -0.03 -7.55 -9.23
C ASN A 65 -1.05 -8.46 -8.53
N MET A 66 -2.19 -8.69 -9.18
CA MET A 66 -3.22 -9.60 -8.68
C MET A 66 -3.75 -10.54 -9.76
N THR A 67 -4.16 -11.73 -9.35
CA THR A 67 -4.95 -12.67 -10.17
C THR A 67 -6.32 -12.88 -9.54
N VAL A 68 -7.34 -13.00 -10.38
CA VAL A 68 -8.73 -13.18 -9.97
C VAL A 68 -9.26 -14.46 -10.60
N ASN A 69 -9.85 -15.32 -9.78
CA ASN A 69 -10.54 -16.54 -10.21
C ASN A 69 -11.96 -16.18 -10.66
N GLY A 70 -12.40 -16.73 -11.80
CA GLY A 70 -13.74 -16.54 -12.36
C GLY A 70 -14.71 -17.65 -12.01
#